data_AF-A0A267GBF3-F1
#
_entry.id   AF-A0A267GBF3-F1
#
_cell.length_a   1.000
_cell.length_b   1.000
_cell.length_c   1.000
_cell.angle_alpha   90.00
_cell.angle_beta   90.00
_cell.angle_gamma   90.00
#
_symmetry.space_group_name_H-M   'P 1'
#
loop_
_entity.id
_entity.type
_entity.pdbx_description
1 polymer ?
#
loop_
_entity_poly.entity_id
_entity_poly.type
_entity_poly.pdbx_seq_one_letter_code
_entity_poly.pdbx_strand_id
1 'polypeptide(L)'
;MIPHDSDIDLVVREVDFARLVAIGNRLTAAEPGAAHIAFDASCSLSGKPWFESGSTVEIPYAGRGCKRVKFSLTEAGWAAVGLNCGPKRFPFDPCLVHLDVFTVSPHPLDPNGSLRVNWSVPGIYDCMDKRFPADCLFPAVPCTFESVPTFAPRDLLAYLTVEYGYLGRDAMYDSSTGLYVKIPPELRTQIPGAAARWADSAGADAESADVNGSADADEDDPDEE
;
A
#
# COMPACT_ATOMS: atom_id res chain seq x y z
N MET A 1 -9.62 18.33 -12.85
CA MET A 1 -9.88 17.33 -11.81
C MET A 1 -8.83 16.27 -12.02
N ILE A 2 -7.87 16.13 -11.11
CA ILE A 2 -6.90 15.03 -11.18
C ILE A 2 -7.72 13.78 -10.82
N PRO A 3 -7.77 12.74 -11.67
CA PRO A 3 -8.37 11.48 -11.27
C PRO A 3 -7.55 10.95 -10.10
N HIS A 4 -8.15 10.87 -8.92
CA HIS A 4 -7.55 10.18 -7.79
C HIS A 4 -7.93 8.70 -7.93
N ASP A 5 -6.95 7.84 -8.18
CA ASP A 5 -7.05 6.44 -7.78
C ASP A 5 -7.24 6.42 -6.25
N SER A 6 -8.15 5.59 -5.76
CA SER A 6 -8.40 5.39 -4.34
C SER A 6 -8.18 3.92 -4.05
N ASP A 7 -6.93 3.53 -4.01
CA ASP A 7 -6.48 2.19 -3.68
C ASP A 7 -6.02 2.09 -2.23
N ILE A 8 -6.18 0.89 -1.69
CA ILE A 8 -5.53 0.48 -0.44
C ILE A 8 -4.55 -0.62 -0.80
N ASP A 9 -3.31 -0.46 -0.39
CA ASP A 9 -2.26 -1.44 -0.60
C ASP A 9 -2.00 -2.23 0.67
N LEU A 10 -2.05 -3.55 0.55
CA LEU A 10 -1.63 -4.50 1.57
C LEU A 10 -0.44 -5.30 1.06
N VAL A 11 0.34 -5.84 1.99
CA VAL A 11 1.51 -6.65 1.67
C VAL A 11 1.47 -7.99 2.40
N VAL A 12 1.76 -9.06 1.68
CA VAL A 12 1.95 -10.42 2.23
C VAL A 12 3.24 -11.03 1.68
N ARG A 13 3.74 -12.09 2.33
CA ARG A 13 4.87 -12.83 1.76
C ARG A 13 4.42 -13.61 0.54
N GLU A 14 5.28 -13.74 -0.46
CA GLU A 14 4.98 -14.53 -1.67
C GLU A 14 4.64 -15.98 -1.34
N VAL A 15 5.30 -16.57 -0.35
CA VAL A 15 5.03 -17.95 0.11
C VAL A 15 3.59 -18.15 0.62
N ASP A 16 2.87 -17.07 0.93
CA ASP A 16 1.48 -17.08 1.37
C ASP A 16 0.48 -16.81 0.21
N PHE A 17 0.96 -16.63 -1.02
CA PHE A 17 0.12 -16.24 -2.16
C PHE A 17 -0.98 -17.26 -2.47
N ALA A 18 -0.67 -18.56 -2.53
CA ALA A 18 -1.69 -19.60 -2.69
C ALA A 18 -2.80 -19.55 -1.61
N ARG A 19 -2.42 -19.25 -0.37
CA ARG A 19 -3.38 -19.08 0.73
C ARG A 19 -4.27 -17.85 0.52
N LEU A 20 -3.69 -16.75 0.06
CA LEU A 20 -4.43 -15.53 -0.27
C LEU A 20 -5.43 -15.77 -1.41
N VAL A 21 -5.03 -16.50 -2.44
CA VAL A 21 -5.94 -16.89 -3.55
C VAL A 21 -7.08 -17.76 -3.04
N ALA A 22 -6.82 -18.71 -2.15
CA ALA A 22 -7.85 -19.53 -1.51
C ALA A 22 -8.79 -18.70 -0.61
N ILE A 23 -8.30 -17.62 0.02
CA ILE A 23 -9.16 -16.66 0.74
C ILE A 23 -10.05 -15.91 -0.26
N GLY A 24 -9.48 -15.35 -1.32
CA GLY A 24 -10.23 -14.60 -2.33
C GLY A 24 -11.35 -15.43 -2.98
N ASN A 25 -11.04 -16.66 -3.39
CA ASN A 25 -12.04 -17.60 -3.94
C ASN A 25 -13.16 -17.92 -2.95
N ARG A 26 -12.85 -18.01 -1.65
CA ARG A 26 -13.89 -18.24 -0.63
C ARG A 26 -14.77 -17.01 -0.42
N LEU A 27 -14.18 -15.80 -0.44
CA LEU A 27 -14.93 -14.55 -0.31
C LEU A 27 -15.91 -14.37 -1.48
N THR A 28 -15.51 -14.72 -2.69
CA THR A 28 -16.37 -14.63 -3.88
C THR A 28 -17.33 -15.80 -4.06
N ALA A 29 -17.15 -16.90 -3.33
CA ALA A 29 -18.08 -18.03 -3.31
C ALA A 29 -19.08 -17.99 -2.13
N ALA A 30 -18.87 -17.11 -1.14
CA ALA A 30 -19.70 -17.03 0.05
C ALA A 30 -20.96 -16.17 -0.16
N GLU A 31 -22.13 -16.76 0.06
CA GLU A 31 -23.38 -16.01 0.27
C GLU A 31 -23.45 -15.59 1.75
N PRO A 32 -23.66 -14.31 2.13
CA PRO A 32 -23.96 -13.14 1.29
C PRO A 32 -22.73 -12.24 1.06
N GLY A 33 -22.48 -11.84 -0.18
CA GLY A 33 -21.39 -10.93 -0.56
C GLY A 33 -20.61 -11.35 -1.81
N ALA A 34 -20.73 -12.61 -2.22
CA ALA A 34 -20.18 -13.15 -3.46
C ALA A 34 -20.48 -12.27 -4.69
N ALA A 35 -21.71 -11.77 -4.79
CA ALA A 35 -22.12 -10.91 -5.90
C ALA A 35 -21.51 -9.50 -5.85
N HIS A 36 -20.97 -9.05 -4.71
CA HIS A 36 -20.55 -7.66 -4.48
C HIS A 36 -19.05 -7.42 -4.73
N ILE A 37 -18.23 -8.46 -4.71
CA ILE A 37 -16.76 -8.34 -4.79
C ILE A 37 -16.27 -9.11 -6.01
N ALA A 38 -15.46 -8.45 -6.84
CA ALA A 38 -14.65 -9.07 -7.87
C ALA A 38 -13.24 -9.33 -7.33
N PHE A 39 -12.63 -10.42 -7.80
CA PHE A 39 -11.32 -10.90 -7.38
C PHE A 39 -10.50 -11.25 -8.61
N ASP A 40 -9.26 -10.75 -8.68
CA ASP A 40 -8.29 -11.10 -9.71
C ASP A 40 -6.96 -11.48 -9.05
N ALA A 41 -6.38 -12.60 -9.50
CA ALA A 41 -5.08 -13.08 -9.06
C ALA A 41 -4.18 -13.39 -10.26
N SER A 42 -4.42 -12.73 -11.39
CA SER A 42 -3.59 -12.84 -12.58
C SER A 42 -2.42 -11.86 -12.57
N CYS A 43 -1.42 -12.10 -13.41
CA CYS A 43 -0.32 -11.19 -13.64
C CYS A 43 -0.85 -9.91 -14.29
N SER A 44 -0.72 -8.77 -13.61
CA SER A 44 -1.26 -7.48 -14.08
C SER A 44 -0.79 -7.05 -15.48
N LEU A 45 0.38 -7.52 -15.92
CA LEU A 45 0.94 -7.16 -17.22
C LEU A 45 0.51 -8.11 -18.35
N SER A 46 0.25 -9.38 -18.04
CA SER A 46 0.02 -10.42 -19.07
C SER A 46 -1.35 -11.09 -19.01
N GLY A 47 -2.12 -10.85 -17.95
CA GLY A 47 -3.37 -11.54 -17.65
C GLY A 47 -3.21 -13.04 -17.37
N LYS A 48 -1.97 -13.55 -17.31
CA LYS A 48 -1.71 -14.97 -17.09
C LYS A 48 -1.88 -15.35 -15.62
N PRO A 49 -2.38 -16.56 -15.29
CA PRO A 49 -2.44 -17.03 -13.93
C PRO A 49 -1.05 -17.27 -13.34
N TRP A 50 -0.95 -17.22 -12.01
CA TRP A 50 0.25 -17.57 -11.24
C TRP A 50 0.28 -19.04 -10.81
N PHE A 51 -0.50 -19.89 -11.46
CA PHE A 51 -0.50 -21.34 -11.25
C PHE A 51 -0.32 -22.03 -12.60
N GLU A 52 0.35 -23.17 -12.58
CA GLU A 52 0.42 -24.04 -13.74
C GLU A 52 -0.98 -24.48 -14.17
N SER A 53 -1.19 -24.64 -15.48
CA SER A 53 -2.51 -24.95 -16.05
C SER A 53 -3.06 -26.25 -15.46
N GLY A 54 -4.23 -26.19 -14.82
CA GLY A 54 -4.89 -27.34 -14.21
C GLY A 54 -4.21 -27.89 -12.95
N SER A 55 -3.31 -27.13 -12.34
CA SER A 55 -2.48 -27.55 -11.21
C SER A 55 -2.60 -26.59 -10.03
N THR A 56 -2.25 -27.06 -8.83
CA THR A 56 -2.08 -26.23 -7.62
C THR A 56 -0.63 -25.74 -7.46
N VAL A 57 0.25 -26.07 -8.41
CA VAL A 57 1.65 -25.63 -8.40
C VAL A 57 1.71 -24.15 -8.75
N GLU A 58 2.15 -23.36 -7.78
CA GLU A 58 2.33 -21.91 -7.92
C GLU A 58 3.60 -21.59 -8.73
N ILE A 59 3.50 -20.62 -9.63
CA ILE A 59 4.60 -20.10 -10.44
C ILE A 59 5.30 -18.99 -9.62
N PRO A 60 6.61 -19.13 -9.31
CA PRO A 60 7.36 -18.10 -8.60
C PRO A 60 7.47 -16.80 -9.39
N TYR A 61 7.55 -15.67 -8.69
CA TYR A 61 7.77 -14.37 -9.30
C TYR A 61 9.17 -14.27 -9.91
N ALA A 62 9.22 -13.95 -11.21
CA ALA A 62 10.45 -13.91 -11.99
C ALA A 62 10.94 -12.49 -12.32
N GLY A 63 10.45 -11.46 -11.60
CA GLY A 63 10.90 -10.06 -11.81
C GLY A 63 10.15 -9.30 -12.90
N ARG A 64 8.96 -9.76 -13.34
CA ARG A 64 8.15 -9.05 -14.34
C ARG A 64 6.65 -9.14 -14.05
N GLY A 65 5.95 -8.02 -14.27
CA GLY A 65 4.55 -7.85 -13.93
C GLY A 65 4.36 -7.67 -12.43
N CYS A 66 3.12 -7.80 -11.96
CA CYS A 66 2.80 -7.79 -10.55
C CYS A 66 2.20 -9.13 -10.11
N LYS A 67 2.82 -9.77 -9.11
CA LYS A 67 2.23 -10.91 -8.42
C LYS A 67 1.48 -10.41 -7.19
N ARG A 68 0.18 -10.20 -7.37
CA ARG A 68 -0.73 -9.64 -6.37
C ARG A 68 -2.11 -10.26 -6.50
N VAL A 69 -2.95 -9.98 -5.52
CA VAL A 69 -4.40 -10.14 -5.63
C VAL A 69 -5.03 -8.74 -5.70
N LYS A 70 -6.04 -8.58 -6.57
CA LYS A 70 -6.93 -7.42 -6.61
C LYS A 70 -8.29 -7.79 -6.04
N PHE A 71 -8.85 -6.93 -5.21
CA PHE A 71 -10.27 -6.91 -4.91
C PHE A 71 -10.88 -5.59 -5.37
N SER A 72 -12.05 -5.65 -5.97
CA SER A 72 -12.84 -4.48 -6.34
C SER A 72 -14.32 -4.74 -6.12
N LEU A 73 -15.12 -3.67 -6.05
CA LEU A 73 -16.58 -3.81 -5.99
C LEU A 73 -17.14 -4.08 -7.39
N THR A 74 -18.09 -5.02 -7.46
CA THR A 74 -18.92 -5.22 -8.64
C THR A 74 -20.00 -4.13 -8.72
N GLU A 75 -20.74 -4.07 -9.83
CA GLU A 75 -21.92 -3.20 -9.95
C GLU A 75 -22.95 -3.44 -8.82
N ALA A 76 -23.16 -4.70 -8.42
CA ALA A 76 -24.04 -5.02 -7.29
C ALA A 76 -23.46 -4.57 -5.95
N GLY A 77 -22.14 -4.67 -5.76
CA GLY A 77 -21.46 -4.15 -4.57
C GLY A 77 -21.59 -2.65 -4.42
N TRP A 78 -21.45 -1.92 -5.53
CA TRP A 78 -21.68 -0.48 -5.57
C TRP A 78 -23.15 -0.13 -5.26
N ALA A 79 -24.10 -0.84 -5.85
CA ALA A 79 -25.53 -0.65 -5.55
C ALA A 79 -25.84 -0.88 -4.07
N ALA A 80 -25.23 -1.90 -3.44
CA ALA A 80 -25.42 -2.22 -2.03
C ALA A 80 -24.95 -1.10 -1.08
N VAL A 81 -23.94 -0.32 -1.46
CA VAL A 81 -23.46 0.84 -0.68
C VAL A 81 -24.20 2.15 -1.04
N GLY A 82 -25.34 2.04 -1.72
CA GLY A 82 -26.19 3.19 -2.07
C GLY A 82 -25.72 3.97 -3.30
N LEU A 83 -24.74 3.44 -4.04
CA LEU A 83 -24.28 4.01 -5.30
C LEU A 83 -24.97 3.24 -6.44
N ASN A 84 -26.13 3.74 -6.90
CA ASN A 84 -26.91 3.11 -7.96
C ASN A 84 -26.28 3.35 -9.34
N CYS A 85 -25.52 2.36 -9.79
CA CYS A 85 -24.72 2.37 -10.99
C CYS A 85 -25.52 1.87 -12.20
N GLY A 86 -25.33 2.52 -13.33
CA GLY A 86 -25.55 1.93 -14.64
C GLY A 86 -24.37 2.32 -15.52
N PRO A 87 -24.21 1.73 -16.71
CA PRO A 87 -22.99 1.84 -17.55
C PRO A 87 -22.65 3.25 -18.06
N LYS A 88 -23.36 4.30 -17.62
CA LYS A 88 -23.14 5.72 -17.97
C LYS A 88 -23.10 6.68 -16.77
N ARG A 89 -23.05 6.18 -15.52
CA ARG A 89 -23.34 7.01 -14.33
C ARG A 89 -22.21 7.22 -13.34
N PHE A 90 -21.01 6.75 -13.66
CA PHE A 90 -19.85 7.05 -12.87
C PHE A 90 -19.14 8.29 -13.44
N PRO A 91 -18.97 9.39 -12.67
CA PRO A 91 -18.07 10.48 -13.06
C PRO A 91 -16.59 10.09 -12.92
N PHE A 92 -16.28 8.88 -12.44
CA PHE A 92 -14.93 8.34 -12.23
C PHE A 92 -14.90 6.83 -12.50
N ASP A 93 -13.79 6.25 -12.95
CA ASP A 93 -13.72 4.81 -13.21
C ASP A 93 -13.90 4.00 -11.89
N PRO A 94 -14.90 3.10 -11.77
CA PRO A 94 -15.09 2.30 -10.55
C PRO A 94 -13.96 1.31 -10.28
N CYS A 95 -13.09 1.05 -11.26
CA CYS A 95 -11.85 0.30 -11.05
C CYS A 95 -10.81 1.07 -10.22
N LEU A 96 -11.04 2.37 -10.00
CA LEU A 96 -10.18 3.24 -9.19
C LEU A 96 -10.33 2.98 -7.68
N VAL A 97 -11.46 2.41 -7.22
CA VAL A 97 -11.62 2.01 -5.81
C VAL A 97 -11.37 0.53 -5.67
N HIS A 98 -10.22 0.18 -5.10
CA HIS A 98 -9.78 -1.20 -5.03
C HIS A 98 -8.83 -1.47 -3.87
N LEU A 99 -8.67 -2.74 -3.56
CA LEU A 99 -7.69 -3.24 -2.61
C LEU A 99 -6.68 -4.10 -3.38
N ASP A 100 -5.43 -3.67 -3.39
CA ASP A 100 -4.33 -4.44 -3.94
C ASP A 100 -3.54 -5.10 -2.81
N VAL A 101 -3.39 -6.42 -2.90
CA VAL A 101 -2.58 -7.18 -1.95
C VAL A 101 -1.32 -7.66 -2.68
N PHE A 102 -0.26 -6.88 -2.55
CA PHE A 102 1.04 -7.16 -3.12
C PHE A 102 1.75 -8.29 -2.38
N THR A 103 2.54 -9.08 -3.13
CA THR A 103 3.45 -10.04 -2.52
C THR A 103 4.85 -9.45 -2.38
N VAL A 104 5.56 -9.85 -1.33
CA VAL A 104 6.99 -9.57 -1.16
C VAL A 104 7.81 -10.85 -1.11
N SER A 105 9.01 -10.80 -1.68
CA SER A 105 9.98 -11.89 -1.67
C SER A 105 11.37 -11.38 -1.27
N PRO A 106 12.29 -12.27 -0.83
CA PRO A 106 13.69 -11.90 -0.63
C PRO A 106 14.26 -11.17 -1.85
N HIS A 107 14.96 -10.07 -1.62
CA HIS A 107 15.59 -9.32 -2.69
C HIS A 107 16.77 -10.13 -3.25
N PRO A 108 16.90 -10.36 -4.58
CA PRO A 108 17.94 -11.25 -5.13
C PRO A 108 19.38 -10.84 -4.81
N LEU A 109 19.62 -9.53 -4.67
CA LEU A 109 20.94 -8.98 -4.34
C LEU A 109 21.23 -8.92 -2.83
N ASP A 110 20.22 -9.14 -1.99
CA ASP A 110 20.36 -9.20 -0.53
C ASP A 110 19.26 -10.10 0.05
N PRO A 111 19.36 -11.43 -0.15
CA PRO A 111 18.27 -12.36 0.17
C PRO A 111 18.05 -12.57 1.67
N ASN A 112 18.98 -12.13 2.51
CA ASN A 112 18.92 -12.32 3.97
C ASN A 112 18.61 -11.04 4.74
N GLY A 113 18.86 -9.86 4.15
CA GLY A 113 18.60 -8.57 4.79
C GLY A 113 17.37 -7.84 4.26
N SER A 114 17.03 -8.05 2.99
CA SER A 114 16.05 -7.21 2.29
C SER A 114 14.97 -7.99 1.57
N LEU A 115 13.80 -7.37 1.46
CA LEU A 115 12.66 -7.78 0.67
C LEU A 115 12.51 -6.85 -0.55
N ARG A 116 11.83 -7.35 -1.57
CA ARG A 116 11.30 -6.57 -2.68
C ARG A 116 9.79 -6.77 -2.77
N VAL A 117 9.07 -5.75 -3.21
CA VAL A 117 7.71 -5.92 -3.69
C VAL A 117 7.77 -6.61 -5.05
N ASN A 118 6.95 -7.65 -5.25
CA ASN A 118 6.90 -8.43 -6.49
C ASN A 118 6.10 -7.70 -7.58
N TRP A 119 6.54 -6.48 -7.90
CA TRP A 119 5.97 -5.61 -8.90
C TRP A 119 7.08 -5.00 -9.75
N SER A 120 7.07 -5.26 -11.06
CA SER A 120 8.02 -4.66 -12.00
C SER A 120 7.33 -4.49 -13.33
N VAL A 121 7.13 -3.22 -13.71
CA VAL A 121 6.49 -2.84 -14.96
C VAL A 121 7.44 -1.89 -15.70
N PRO A 122 7.92 -2.29 -16.89
CA PRO A 122 8.91 -1.50 -17.64
C PRO A 122 8.49 -0.04 -17.81
N GLY A 123 9.36 0.87 -17.41
CA GLY A 123 9.13 2.32 -17.50
C GLY A 123 8.18 2.90 -16.44
N ILE A 124 7.69 2.09 -15.49
CA ILE A 124 6.79 2.52 -14.42
C ILE A 124 7.39 2.24 -13.05
N TYR A 125 7.81 0.99 -12.78
CA TYR A 125 8.33 0.58 -11.48
C TYR A 125 9.32 -0.58 -11.68
N ASP A 126 10.48 -0.52 -11.02
CA ASP A 126 11.44 -1.63 -10.97
C ASP A 126 11.62 -2.13 -9.52
N CYS A 127 11.17 -3.36 -9.25
CA CYS A 127 11.37 -4.00 -7.95
C CYS A 127 12.83 -4.19 -7.55
N MET A 128 13.77 -4.12 -8.49
CA MET A 128 15.18 -4.34 -8.22
C MET A 128 15.89 -3.10 -7.65
N ASP A 129 15.28 -1.93 -7.81
CA ASP A 129 15.84 -0.67 -7.32
C ASP A 129 15.49 -0.41 -5.85
N LYS A 130 14.47 -1.10 -5.33
CA LYS A 130 13.97 -0.92 -3.97
C LYS A 130 14.27 -2.13 -3.09
N ARG A 131 15.00 -1.89 -2.00
CA ARG A 131 15.37 -2.88 -0.99
C ARG A 131 14.75 -2.50 0.34
N PHE A 132 13.68 -3.18 0.70
CA PHE A 132 13.00 -2.97 1.97
C PHE A 132 13.67 -3.82 3.04
N PRO A 133 14.21 -3.25 4.13
CA PRO A 133 14.69 -4.06 5.25
C PRO A 133 13.61 -5.04 5.72
N ALA A 134 13.94 -6.31 5.89
CA ALA A 134 12.92 -7.31 6.21
C ALA A 134 12.16 -7.02 7.52
N ASP A 135 12.85 -6.39 8.46
CA ASP A 135 12.34 -5.94 9.75
C ASP A 135 11.47 -4.67 9.66
N CYS A 136 11.49 -3.90 8.56
CA CYS A 136 10.56 -2.78 8.40
C CYS A 136 9.13 -3.24 8.11
N LEU A 137 8.98 -4.39 7.44
CA LEU A 137 7.67 -4.96 7.09
C LEU A 137 7.16 -5.94 8.16
N PHE A 138 8.03 -6.79 8.73
CA PHE A 138 7.59 -7.92 9.55
C PHE A 138 8.29 -8.04 10.92
N PRO A 139 7.60 -8.64 11.90
CA PRO A 139 6.14 -8.81 12.01
C PRO A 139 5.41 -7.47 11.95
N ALA A 140 4.25 -7.48 11.28
CA ALA A 140 3.37 -6.32 11.22
C ALA A 140 2.84 -5.96 12.62
N VAL A 141 2.57 -4.67 12.84
CA VAL A 141 2.13 -4.13 14.14
C VAL A 141 0.65 -3.73 14.07
N PRO A 142 -0.12 -3.94 15.15
CA PRO A 142 -1.51 -3.45 15.19
C PRO A 142 -1.56 -1.93 15.05
N CYS A 143 -2.53 -1.44 14.27
CA CYS A 143 -2.81 -0.02 14.15
C CYS A 143 -4.31 0.21 13.88
N THR A 144 -4.70 1.48 13.75
CA THR A 144 -6.04 1.87 13.33
C THR A 144 -5.91 2.70 12.07
N PHE A 145 -6.56 2.27 10.99
CA PHE A 145 -6.66 3.01 9.74
C PHE A 145 -8.13 3.33 9.47
N GLU A 146 -8.47 4.60 9.32
CA GLU A 146 -9.87 5.05 9.15
C GLU A 146 -10.86 4.48 10.18
N SER A 147 -10.45 4.41 11.45
CA SER A 147 -11.21 3.81 12.56
C SER A 147 -11.39 2.29 12.47
N VAL A 148 -10.74 1.62 11.52
CA VAL A 148 -10.72 0.15 11.39
C VAL A 148 -9.44 -0.39 12.04
N PRO A 149 -9.54 -1.29 13.03
CA PRO A 149 -8.39 -2.01 13.55
C PRO A 149 -7.75 -2.87 12.46
N THR A 150 -6.46 -2.69 12.22
CA THR A 150 -5.71 -3.38 11.16
C THR A 150 -4.24 -3.57 11.55
N PHE A 151 -3.39 -3.93 10.60
CA PHE A 151 -1.95 -4.08 10.76
C PHE A 151 -1.20 -3.20 9.76
N ALA A 152 -0.11 -2.59 10.22
CA ALA A 152 0.83 -1.82 9.41
C ALA A 152 2.22 -2.49 9.39
N PRO A 153 3.08 -2.13 8.42
CA PRO A 153 4.52 -2.40 8.53
C PRO A 153 5.05 -2.01 9.91
N ARG A 154 5.99 -2.80 10.45
CA ARG A 154 6.61 -2.54 11.75
C ARG A 154 7.20 -1.14 11.84
N ASP A 155 7.91 -0.74 10.80
CA ASP A 155 8.49 0.59 10.64
C ASP A 155 7.92 1.22 9.37
N LEU A 156 6.77 1.86 9.53
CA LEU A 156 6.06 2.52 8.44
C LEU A 156 6.89 3.64 7.81
N LEU A 157 7.68 4.37 8.61
CA LEU A 157 8.51 5.46 8.09
C LEU A 157 9.60 4.90 7.18
N ALA A 158 10.33 3.88 7.63
CA ALA A 158 11.35 3.23 6.81
C ALA A 158 10.76 2.63 5.54
N TYR A 159 9.59 1.98 5.62
CA TYR A 159 8.88 1.47 4.44
C TYR A 159 8.57 2.59 3.44
N LEU A 160 7.93 3.68 3.89
CA LEU A 160 7.54 4.80 3.03
C LEU A 160 8.75 5.53 2.46
N THR A 161 9.86 5.65 3.22
CA THR A 161 11.09 6.27 2.73
C THR A 161 11.74 5.44 1.62
N VAL A 162 11.73 4.10 1.68
CA VAL A 162 12.21 3.26 0.58
C VAL A 162 11.29 3.36 -0.64
N GLU A 163 9.98 3.39 -0.42
CA GLU A 163 9.00 3.38 -1.50
C GLU A 163 8.90 4.73 -2.22
N TYR A 164 8.90 5.83 -1.48
CA TYR A 164 8.64 7.17 -2.02
C TYR A 164 9.83 8.12 -1.91
N GLY A 165 10.86 7.82 -1.13
CA GLY A 165 11.97 8.75 -0.88
C GLY A 165 11.60 9.82 0.15
N TYR A 166 11.69 11.09 -0.24
CA TYR A 166 11.40 12.21 0.64
C TYR A 166 9.90 12.40 0.87
N LEU A 167 9.47 12.35 2.13
CA LEU A 167 8.06 12.36 2.55
C LEU A 167 7.56 13.75 3.01
N GLY A 168 8.37 14.80 2.88
CA GLY A 168 7.99 16.15 3.29
C GLY A 168 6.93 16.76 2.38
N ARG A 169 6.21 17.78 2.87
CA ARG A 169 5.22 18.51 2.07
C ARG A 169 5.81 19.24 0.86
N ASP A 170 7.10 19.55 0.91
CA ASP A 170 7.88 20.11 -0.19
C ASP A 170 8.58 19.03 -1.02
N ALA A 171 7.90 17.90 -1.20
CA ALA A 171 8.32 16.82 -2.09
C ALA A 171 8.01 17.13 -3.56
N MET A 172 8.92 16.77 -4.44
CA MET A 172 8.79 16.81 -5.89
C MET A 172 9.22 15.47 -6.47
N TYR A 173 8.43 14.92 -7.37
CA TYR A 173 8.78 13.67 -8.04
C TYR A 173 9.94 13.87 -9.01
N ASP A 174 11.00 13.09 -8.85
CA ASP A 174 12.15 13.02 -9.75
C ASP A 174 12.07 11.73 -10.58
N SER A 175 11.77 11.88 -11.87
CA SER A 175 11.63 10.74 -12.78
C SER A 175 12.94 10.01 -13.06
N SER A 176 14.09 10.60 -12.76
CA SER A 176 15.39 9.95 -12.95
C SER A 176 15.69 8.92 -11.87
N THR A 177 15.21 9.15 -10.66
CA THR A 177 15.35 8.24 -9.50
C THR A 177 14.08 7.42 -9.24
N GLY A 178 12.94 7.85 -9.79
CA GLY A 178 11.64 7.22 -9.52
C GLY A 178 11.13 7.48 -8.11
N LEU A 179 11.67 8.50 -7.43
CA LEU A 179 11.37 8.84 -6.04
C LEU A 179 11.00 10.32 -5.91
N TYR A 180 10.35 10.65 -4.80
CA TYR A 180 10.20 12.03 -4.38
C TYR A 180 11.50 12.53 -3.73
N VAL A 181 11.88 13.75 -4.09
CA VAL A 181 13.01 14.48 -3.52
C VAL A 181 12.52 15.78 -2.92
N LYS A 182 13.30 16.36 -2.02
CA LYS A 182 13.02 17.71 -1.51
C LYS A 182 13.14 18.72 -2.66
N ILE A 183 12.19 19.64 -2.79
CA ILE A 183 12.25 20.67 -3.84
C ILE A 183 13.56 21.46 -3.72
N PRO A 184 14.40 21.47 -4.77
CA PRO A 184 15.64 22.22 -4.79
C PRO A 184 15.40 23.72 -4.53
N PRO A 185 16.24 24.40 -3.74
CA PRO A 185 16.07 25.81 -3.40
C PRO A 185 15.84 26.73 -4.62
N GLU A 186 16.51 26.46 -5.73
CA GLU A 186 16.42 27.18 -6.99
C GLU A 186 15.06 27.03 -7.69
N LEU A 187 14.32 25.95 -7.43
CA LEU A 187 12.98 25.72 -7.96
C LEU A 187 11.89 26.22 -7.02
N ARG A 188 12.19 26.45 -5.74
CA ARG A 188 11.20 26.95 -4.76
C ARG A 188 10.58 28.28 -5.16
N THR A 189 11.36 29.16 -5.78
CA THR A 189 10.90 30.47 -6.26
C THR A 189 9.91 30.38 -7.42
N GLN A 190 9.81 29.21 -8.06
CA GLN A 190 8.90 28.94 -9.17
C GLN A 190 7.58 28.31 -8.71
N ILE A 191 7.49 27.91 -7.43
CA ILE A 191 6.26 27.36 -6.86
C ILE A 191 5.23 28.50 -6.74
N PRO A 192 4.01 28.35 -7.29
CA PRO A 192 2.95 29.33 -7.12
C PRO A 192 2.69 29.64 -5.64
N GLY A 193 2.53 30.91 -5.27
CA GLY A 193 2.50 31.36 -3.87
C GLY A 193 1.41 30.78 -2.96
N ALA A 194 0.42 30.07 -3.52
CA ALA A 194 -0.52 29.25 -2.74
C ALA A 194 0.10 27.90 -2.31
N ALA A 195 0.86 27.25 -3.20
CA ALA A 195 1.57 26.00 -2.91
C ALA A 195 2.83 26.22 -2.04
N ALA A 196 3.51 27.37 -2.18
CA ALA A 196 4.67 27.71 -1.36
C ALA A 196 4.33 27.83 0.15
N ARG A 197 3.17 28.41 0.49
CA ARG A 197 2.69 28.51 1.89
C ARG A 197 2.42 27.16 2.55
N TRP A 198 2.07 26.14 1.76
CA TRP A 198 1.85 24.79 2.25
C TRP A 198 3.18 24.04 2.50
N ALA A 199 4.22 24.38 1.74
CA ALA A 199 5.57 23.86 1.93
C ALA A 199 6.26 24.47 3.17
N ASP A 200 6.06 25.77 3.42
CA ASP A 200 6.77 26.50 4.48
C ASP A 200 6.16 26.35 5.89
N SER A 201 4.88 25.99 6.01
CA SER A 201 4.21 25.85 7.32
C SER A 201 4.68 24.67 8.17
N ALA A 202 5.46 23.74 7.62
CA ALA A 202 5.90 22.53 8.33
C ALA A 202 7.29 22.63 9.00
N GLY A 203 8.04 23.71 8.77
CA GLY A 203 9.33 23.92 9.45
C GLY A 203 9.20 24.22 10.94
N ALA A 204 8.00 24.56 11.42
CA ALA A 204 7.74 24.93 12.81
C ALA A 204 7.15 23.78 13.67
N ASP A 205 6.41 22.84 13.06
CA ASP A 205 5.69 21.82 13.82
C ASP A 205 6.52 20.55 14.09
N ALA A 206 7.50 20.24 13.23
CA ALA A 206 8.34 19.04 13.34
C ALA A 206 9.35 19.08 14.52
N GLU A 207 9.67 20.27 15.06
CA GLU A 207 10.56 20.40 16.24
C GLU A 207 9.83 20.24 17.58
N SER A 208 8.50 20.07 17.60
CA SER A 208 7.71 20.05 18.84
C SER A 208 7.19 18.68 19.29
N ALA A 209 7.41 17.62 18.49
CA ALA A 209 6.89 16.28 18.77
C ALA A 209 7.80 15.42 19.67
N ASP A 210 9.02 15.86 19.94
CA ASP A 210 9.86 15.29 20.99
C ASP A 210 9.70 16.13 22.26
N VAL A 211 8.90 15.64 23.21
CA VAL A 211 9.07 15.75 24.67
C VAL A 211 7.77 15.31 25.37
N ASN A 212 7.95 14.36 26.30
CA ASN A 212 7.04 13.90 27.37
C ASN A 212 6.09 12.73 27.08
N GLY A 213 6.57 11.55 27.50
CA GLY A 213 5.75 10.40 27.85
C GLY A 213 6.47 9.37 28.74
N SER A 214 7.47 9.77 29.53
CA SER A 214 7.93 8.98 30.68
C SER A 214 7.34 9.56 31.94
N ALA A 215 6.41 8.85 32.57
CA ALA A 215 6.13 9.01 33.98
C ALA A 215 5.98 7.61 34.57
N ASP A 216 6.82 7.39 35.55
CA ASP A 216 7.06 6.18 36.31
C ASP A 216 5.83 5.62 37.00
N ALA A 217 5.99 4.35 37.37
CA ALA A 217 5.19 3.65 38.34
C ALA A 217 5.18 4.37 39.68
N ASP A 218 4.07 4.26 40.40
CA ASP A 218 4.07 4.13 41.85
C ASP A 218 2.89 3.23 42.26
N GLU A 219 3.22 2.26 43.10
CA GLU A 219 2.37 1.25 43.74
C GLU A 219 1.61 1.83 44.95
N ASP A 220 0.60 1.07 45.39
CA ASP A 220 0.01 0.99 46.76
C ASP A 220 -0.87 2.16 47.26
N ASP A 221 -2.00 1.98 47.97
CA ASP A 221 -2.88 0.85 48.37
C ASP A 221 -4.19 1.51 48.95
N PRO A 222 -5.11 0.89 49.72
CA PRO A 222 -6.56 0.94 49.49
C PRO A 222 -7.34 1.64 50.64
N ASP A 223 -8.67 1.51 50.59
CA ASP A 223 -9.66 1.77 51.64
C ASP A 223 -9.87 3.23 52.11
N GLU A 224 -11.08 3.76 51.87
CA GLU A 224 -12.00 4.19 52.94
C GLU A 224 -13.38 4.61 52.36
N GLU A 225 -14.42 3.92 52.88
CA GLU A 225 -15.88 4.17 52.93
C GLU A 225 -16.75 4.31 51.66
#